data_AF-A0A3M6TIB0-F1
#
_entry.id   AF-A0A3M6TIB0-F1
#
_cell.length_a   1.000
_cell.length_b   1.000
_cell.length_c   1.000
_cell.angle_alpha   90.00
_cell.angle_beta   90.00
_cell.angle_gamma   90.00
#
_symmetry.space_group_name_H-M   'P 1'
#
loop_
_entity.id
_entity.type
_entity.pdbx_description
1 polymer ?
#
loop_
_entity_poly.entity_id
_entity_poly.type
_entity_poly.pdbx_seq_one_letter_code
_entity_poly.pdbx_strand_id
1 'polypeptide(L)'
;MANFHVQNLNALLVKLEEHINYYASIRQTSVPDVSRNIKKILSWEEGERINAQQQPEENKITEVEKIIGKCVDFLESLSSGNPAQIMKECLSIASSVAVLVGGPYGDAAVAICRILTSIFFANSPKEPDLVTVFTNIVHAELLKFNGELKRQTFEGLKSRVKIMNACLKELLGPSNHTELPDKVLYETDFPQFIGEVAYNFLKGCDVDSKEEEANNYLTSMVIYCNAQTALFLLLTNILATFQSTGRETNMIKSLMDIQVQDAHEKLGFLSEEKYLRKSALFAMGKHPGKSITEDDLRKVVHIRHFSKCRHLPAYNIIEGFREGLGMPKLPETLVELFQGGSVRGPKGIIQRYPQPQTKGDHHYFQFINHSHVPVRVECGMAGSDVNRLRFRQNVPPYSSYEHVATESMWSTFSTGGVFTVYLSGEITSSETQNLKVFEFALYNPVVGLCGSAILEKDPQLSVHTGEDCWKQMGCNPSPPIYFEHCDKYYVVHGGHTWSFLRGGVLDFPGKNGCRTWRFVIQEYDPLEDLEAGP
;
A
#
# COMPACT_ATOMS: atom_id res chain seq x y z
N MET A 1 -6.34 -40.06 1.22
CA MET A 1 -6.79 -38.66 1.35
C MET A 1 -8.27 -38.55 1.66
N ALA A 2 -9.19 -39.24 0.95
CA ALA A 2 -10.64 -39.14 1.19
C ALA A 2 -11.10 -39.35 2.66
N ASN A 3 -10.59 -40.36 3.37
CA ASN A 3 -10.97 -40.58 4.79
C ASN A 3 -10.49 -39.47 5.76
N PHE A 4 -9.47 -38.68 5.39
CA PHE A 4 -8.95 -37.60 6.24
C PHE A 4 -9.86 -36.37 6.20
N HIS A 5 -10.45 -36.06 5.03
CA HIS A 5 -11.42 -34.98 4.87
C HIS A 5 -12.76 -35.28 5.57
N VAL A 6 -13.26 -36.51 5.49
CA VAL A 6 -14.53 -36.93 6.15
C VAL A 6 -14.48 -36.71 7.68
N GLN A 7 -13.33 -36.97 8.31
CA GLN A 7 -13.16 -36.73 9.75
C GLN A 7 -13.09 -35.22 10.07
N ASN A 8 -12.58 -34.42 9.14
CA ASN A 8 -12.42 -32.98 9.30
C ASN A 8 -13.75 -32.24 9.14
N LEU A 9 -14.55 -32.53 8.09
CA LEU A 9 -15.85 -31.90 7.87
C LEU A 9 -16.86 -32.21 8.98
N ASN A 10 -16.95 -33.47 9.42
CA ASN A 10 -17.84 -33.85 10.52
C ASN A 10 -17.44 -33.13 11.82
N ALA A 11 -16.14 -33.08 12.14
CA ALA A 11 -15.65 -32.36 13.32
C ALA A 11 -15.98 -30.87 13.25
N LEU A 12 -15.81 -30.25 12.07
CA LEU A 12 -16.16 -28.84 11.85
C LEU A 12 -17.66 -28.57 11.98
N LEU A 13 -18.53 -29.47 11.48
CA LEU A 13 -19.99 -29.34 11.60
C LEU A 13 -20.47 -29.50 13.04
N VAL A 14 -19.88 -30.42 13.80
CA VAL A 14 -20.14 -30.57 15.25
C VAL A 14 -19.69 -29.30 15.99
N LYS A 15 -18.47 -28.82 15.71
CA LYS A 15 -17.96 -27.58 16.30
C LYS A 15 -18.86 -26.40 15.96
N LEU A 16 -19.37 -26.30 14.73
CA LEU A 16 -20.31 -25.27 14.30
C LEU A 16 -21.61 -25.33 15.11
N GLU A 17 -22.22 -26.51 15.25
CA GLU A 17 -23.45 -26.69 16.02
C GLU A 17 -23.25 -26.31 17.50
N GLU A 18 -22.14 -26.71 18.10
CA GLU A 18 -21.75 -26.32 19.47
C GLU A 18 -21.62 -24.80 19.63
N HIS A 19 -20.97 -24.12 18.68
CA HIS A 19 -20.78 -22.66 18.74
C HIS A 19 -22.10 -21.90 18.50
N ILE A 20 -22.99 -22.42 17.64
CA ILE A 20 -24.34 -21.86 17.46
C ILE A 20 -25.14 -21.97 18.77
N ASN A 21 -25.09 -23.14 19.42
CA ASN A 21 -25.76 -23.37 20.70
C ASN A 21 -25.21 -22.45 21.79
N TYR A 22 -23.89 -22.33 21.88
CA TYR A 22 -23.22 -21.45 22.82
C TYR A 22 -23.60 -19.98 22.58
N TYR A 23 -23.53 -19.52 21.34
CA TYR A 23 -23.92 -18.17 20.96
C TYR A 23 -25.39 -17.87 21.29
N ALA A 24 -26.31 -18.78 20.95
CA ALA A 24 -27.74 -18.64 21.28
C ALA A 24 -27.96 -18.57 22.81
N SER A 25 -27.17 -19.33 23.58
CA SER A 25 -27.24 -19.30 25.04
C SER A 25 -26.79 -17.95 25.63
N ILE A 26 -25.69 -17.36 25.10
CA ILE A 26 -25.21 -16.04 25.50
C ILE A 26 -26.27 -14.99 25.20
N ARG A 27 -26.83 -15.02 23.98
CA ARG A 27 -27.82 -14.05 23.51
C ARG A 27 -29.20 -14.23 24.15
N GLN A 28 -29.42 -15.31 24.90
CA GLN A 28 -30.74 -15.70 25.44
C GLN A 28 -31.80 -15.83 24.33
N THR A 29 -31.42 -16.43 23.20
CA THR A 29 -32.30 -16.65 22.04
C THR A 29 -32.71 -18.10 21.94
N SER A 30 -33.79 -18.36 21.21
CA SER A 30 -34.08 -19.73 20.74
C SER A 30 -32.90 -20.21 19.88
N VAL A 31 -32.40 -21.41 20.17
CA VAL A 31 -31.40 -22.08 19.33
C VAL A 31 -31.99 -22.28 17.92
N PRO A 32 -31.33 -21.81 16.86
CA PRO A 32 -31.79 -22.09 15.50
C PRO A 32 -31.67 -23.59 15.20
N ASP A 33 -32.74 -24.20 14.67
CA ASP A 33 -32.69 -25.61 14.21
C ASP A 33 -31.87 -25.71 12.92
N VAL A 34 -30.58 -26.01 13.09
CA VAL A 34 -29.62 -26.20 12.00
C VAL A 34 -29.40 -27.66 11.64
N SER A 35 -29.87 -28.61 12.47
CA SER A 35 -29.56 -30.03 12.32
C SER A 35 -30.08 -30.58 10.99
N ARG A 36 -31.20 -30.07 10.47
CA ARG A 36 -31.70 -30.43 9.12
C ARG A 36 -30.73 -29.99 8.01
N ASN A 37 -30.13 -28.81 8.13
CA ASN A 37 -29.20 -28.29 7.13
C ASN A 37 -27.83 -28.99 7.23
N ILE A 38 -27.36 -29.29 8.45
CA ILE A 38 -26.15 -30.10 8.66
C ILE A 38 -26.29 -31.47 7.98
N LYS A 39 -27.44 -32.15 8.15
CA LYS A 39 -27.72 -33.42 7.47
C LYS A 39 -27.66 -33.31 5.95
N LYS A 40 -28.14 -32.20 5.38
CA LYS A 40 -28.06 -31.95 3.93
C LYS A 40 -26.61 -31.81 3.45
N ILE A 41 -25.76 -31.14 4.20
CA ILE A 41 -24.33 -31.00 3.88
C ILE A 41 -23.66 -32.38 3.87
N LEU A 42 -23.94 -33.21 4.88
CA LEU A 42 -23.40 -34.58 4.96
C LEU A 42 -23.91 -35.48 3.82
N SER A 43 -25.19 -35.37 3.45
CA SER A 43 -25.72 -36.12 2.30
C SER A 43 -25.10 -35.66 0.97
N TRP A 44 -24.83 -34.36 0.81
CA TRP A 44 -24.13 -33.83 -0.36
C TRP A 44 -22.68 -34.32 -0.42
N GLU A 45 -21.96 -34.29 0.69
CA GLU A 45 -20.56 -34.78 0.77
C GLU A 45 -20.47 -36.25 0.33
N GLU A 46 -21.36 -37.10 0.84
CA GLU A 46 -21.39 -38.51 0.47
C GLU A 46 -21.67 -38.69 -1.04
N GLY A 47 -22.57 -37.88 -1.60
CA GLY A 47 -22.84 -37.85 -3.04
C GLY A 47 -21.61 -37.44 -3.87
N GLU A 48 -20.92 -36.36 -3.49
CA GLU A 48 -19.70 -35.91 -4.18
C GLU A 48 -18.57 -36.92 -4.04
N ARG A 49 -18.47 -37.65 -2.92
CA ARG A 49 -17.47 -38.71 -2.75
C ARG A 49 -17.70 -39.88 -3.71
N ILE A 50 -18.95 -40.29 -3.88
CA ILE A 50 -19.33 -41.34 -4.84
C ILE A 50 -18.99 -40.89 -6.27
N ASN A 51 -19.24 -39.62 -6.60
CA ASN A 51 -18.92 -39.04 -7.90
C ASN A 51 -17.41 -38.90 -8.14
N ALA A 52 -16.64 -38.50 -7.11
CA ALA A 52 -15.19 -38.31 -7.19
C ALA A 52 -14.40 -39.61 -7.38
N GLN A 53 -14.98 -40.76 -7.02
CA GLN A 53 -14.44 -42.07 -7.37
C GLN A 53 -14.52 -42.37 -8.89
N GLN A 54 -15.36 -41.63 -9.62
CA GLN A 54 -15.58 -41.80 -11.06
C GLN A 54 -14.85 -40.73 -11.90
N GLN A 55 -14.64 -39.52 -11.37
CA GLN A 55 -13.85 -38.45 -11.99
C GLN A 55 -13.14 -37.59 -10.91
N PRO A 56 -11.79 -37.52 -10.90
CA PRO A 56 -11.07 -36.69 -9.94
C PRO A 56 -10.98 -35.23 -10.43
N GLU A 57 -11.95 -34.41 -10.06
CA GLU A 57 -11.87 -32.93 -10.19
C GLU A 57 -11.60 -32.26 -8.84
N GLU A 58 -11.25 -30.97 -8.89
CA GLU A 58 -10.95 -30.07 -7.76
C GLU A 58 -11.74 -30.39 -6.49
N ASN A 59 -11.06 -30.34 -5.34
CA ASN A 59 -11.58 -30.88 -4.07
C ASN A 59 -12.66 -29.97 -3.45
N LYS A 60 -13.87 -29.96 -4.04
CA LYS A 60 -15.04 -29.17 -3.62
C LYS A 60 -15.38 -29.31 -2.14
N ILE A 61 -15.13 -30.49 -1.58
CA ILE A 61 -15.32 -30.79 -0.15
C ILE A 61 -14.42 -29.88 0.70
N THR A 62 -13.16 -29.67 0.28
CA THR A 62 -12.23 -28.78 0.98
C THR A 62 -12.71 -27.33 0.99
N GLU A 63 -13.37 -26.84 -0.06
CA GLU A 63 -13.88 -25.46 -0.03
C GLU A 63 -15.09 -25.34 0.89
N VAL A 64 -15.96 -26.35 0.94
CA VAL A 64 -17.04 -26.40 1.93
C VAL A 64 -16.48 -26.48 3.36
N GLU A 65 -15.44 -27.28 3.61
CA GLU A 65 -14.72 -27.32 4.89
C GLU A 65 -14.19 -25.93 5.29
N LYS A 66 -13.52 -25.22 4.38
CA LYS A 66 -13.00 -23.87 4.64
C LYS A 66 -14.10 -22.88 5.00
N ILE A 67 -15.24 -22.93 4.29
CA ILE A 67 -16.36 -22.00 4.52
C ILE A 67 -17.00 -22.25 5.88
N ILE A 68 -17.19 -23.53 6.25
CA ILE A 68 -17.70 -23.91 7.57
C ILE A 68 -16.72 -23.48 8.66
N GLY A 69 -15.41 -23.67 8.44
CA GLY A 69 -14.36 -23.16 9.35
C GLY A 69 -14.51 -21.67 9.62
N LYS A 70 -14.67 -20.85 8.57
CA LYS A 70 -14.90 -19.40 8.73
C LYS A 70 -16.20 -19.06 9.47
N CYS A 71 -17.23 -19.88 9.34
CA CYS A 71 -18.46 -19.71 10.12
C CYS A 71 -18.21 -19.95 11.62
N VAL A 72 -17.37 -20.92 11.96
CA VAL A 72 -16.94 -21.18 13.34
C VAL A 72 -16.11 -20.00 13.87
N ASP A 73 -15.10 -19.56 13.13
CA ASP A 73 -14.22 -18.46 13.53
C ASP A 73 -15.01 -17.15 13.77
N PHE A 74 -16.03 -16.90 12.96
CA PHE A 74 -16.96 -15.79 13.15
C PHE A 74 -17.77 -15.90 14.45
N LEU A 75 -18.34 -17.07 14.76
CA LEU A 75 -19.11 -17.26 16.00
C LEU A 75 -18.23 -17.15 17.24
N GLU A 76 -16.99 -17.64 17.17
CA GLU A 76 -15.98 -17.43 18.21
C GLU A 76 -15.70 -15.93 18.41
N SER A 77 -15.52 -15.21 17.30
CA SER A 77 -15.24 -13.77 17.32
C SER A 77 -16.41 -12.96 17.88
N LEU A 78 -17.66 -13.29 17.51
CA LEU A 78 -18.85 -12.68 18.10
C LEU A 78 -18.92 -12.90 19.62
N SER A 79 -18.56 -14.09 20.08
CA SER A 79 -18.56 -14.44 21.49
C SER A 79 -17.45 -13.71 22.27
N SER A 80 -16.34 -13.38 21.60
CA SER A 80 -15.21 -12.64 22.20
C SER A 80 -15.51 -11.16 22.47
N GLY A 81 -16.47 -10.57 21.74
CA GLY A 81 -16.79 -9.14 21.81
C GLY A 81 -15.73 -8.19 21.25
N ASN A 82 -14.63 -8.69 20.66
CA ASN A 82 -13.58 -7.85 20.07
C ASN A 82 -14.04 -7.24 18.72
N PRO A 83 -14.27 -5.93 18.62
CA PRO A 83 -14.84 -5.32 17.40
C PRO A 83 -13.99 -5.51 16.15
N ALA A 84 -12.66 -5.44 16.26
CA ALA A 84 -11.75 -5.60 15.11
C ALA A 84 -11.74 -7.05 14.60
N GLN A 85 -11.68 -8.01 15.52
CA GLN A 85 -11.76 -9.43 15.18
C GLN A 85 -13.10 -9.78 14.56
N ILE A 86 -14.18 -9.24 15.13
CA ILE A 86 -15.53 -9.38 14.60
C ILE A 86 -15.62 -8.82 13.17
N MET A 87 -15.14 -7.59 12.91
CA MET A 87 -15.14 -6.99 11.57
C MET A 87 -14.38 -7.86 10.56
N LYS A 88 -13.19 -8.38 10.94
CA LYS A 88 -12.38 -9.27 10.10
C LYS A 88 -13.15 -10.54 9.71
N GLU A 89 -13.74 -11.23 10.68
CA GLU A 89 -14.45 -12.48 10.40
C GLU A 89 -15.78 -12.26 9.65
N CYS A 90 -16.47 -11.13 9.87
CA CYS A 90 -17.61 -10.71 9.04
C CYS A 90 -17.24 -10.63 7.56
N LEU A 91 -16.13 -9.96 7.24
CA LEU A 91 -15.63 -9.83 5.87
C LEU A 91 -15.22 -11.19 5.30
N SER A 92 -14.56 -12.03 6.11
CA SER A 92 -14.18 -13.39 5.73
C SER A 92 -15.38 -14.25 5.31
N ILE A 93 -16.49 -14.17 6.05
CA ILE A 93 -17.75 -14.83 5.69
C ILE A 93 -18.33 -14.23 4.41
N ALA A 94 -18.40 -12.90 4.31
CA ALA A 94 -18.98 -12.21 3.16
C ALA A 94 -18.32 -12.67 1.84
N SER A 95 -16.99 -12.65 1.79
CA SER A 95 -16.24 -13.14 0.63
C SER A 95 -16.46 -14.64 0.35
N SER A 96 -16.68 -15.43 1.38
CA SER A 96 -16.88 -16.89 1.24
C SER A 96 -18.26 -17.26 0.70
N VAL A 97 -19.30 -16.52 1.11
CA VAL A 97 -20.66 -16.72 0.59
C VAL A 97 -20.76 -16.35 -0.88
N ALA A 98 -20.03 -15.32 -1.33
CA ALA A 98 -19.96 -14.94 -2.74
C ALA A 98 -19.50 -16.08 -3.66
N VAL A 99 -18.57 -16.92 -3.19
CA VAL A 99 -18.01 -18.08 -3.92
C VAL A 99 -19.01 -19.24 -4.03
N LEU A 100 -19.93 -19.40 -3.07
CA LEU A 100 -20.87 -20.53 -3.03
C LEU A 100 -21.92 -20.51 -4.14
N VAL A 101 -22.23 -19.33 -4.67
CA VAL A 101 -23.35 -19.16 -5.58
C VAL A 101 -22.91 -19.38 -7.03
N GLY A 102 -23.62 -20.20 -7.80
CA GLY A 102 -23.26 -20.52 -9.20
C GLY A 102 -22.05 -21.46 -9.34
N GLY A 103 -21.45 -21.91 -8.23
CA GLY A 103 -20.44 -22.97 -8.20
C GLY A 103 -21.04 -24.38 -8.14
N PRO A 104 -20.21 -25.44 -8.18
CA PRO A 104 -20.64 -26.84 -8.24
C PRO A 104 -21.22 -27.40 -6.92
N TYR A 105 -21.51 -26.53 -5.94
CA TYR A 105 -21.77 -26.90 -4.54
C TYR A 105 -23.25 -27.20 -4.23
N GLY A 106 -24.17 -26.94 -5.17
CA GLY A 106 -25.58 -27.36 -5.13
C GLY A 106 -26.26 -27.22 -3.76
N ASP A 107 -26.73 -28.35 -3.22
CA ASP A 107 -27.47 -28.42 -1.95
C ASP A 107 -26.66 -28.00 -0.72
N ALA A 108 -25.33 -28.18 -0.71
CA ALA A 108 -24.49 -27.74 0.39
C ALA A 108 -24.44 -26.21 0.49
N ALA A 109 -24.33 -25.51 -0.65
CA ALA A 109 -24.40 -24.05 -0.66
C ALA A 109 -25.72 -23.53 -0.08
N VAL A 110 -26.85 -24.13 -0.47
CA VAL A 110 -28.18 -23.78 0.07
C VAL A 110 -28.24 -24.03 1.57
N ALA A 111 -27.73 -25.16 2.05
CA ALA A 111 -27.73 -25.52 3.46
C ALA A 111 -26.85 -24.58 4.30
N ILE A 112 -25.65 -24.23 3.84
CA ILE A 112 -24.75 -23.27 4.51
C ILE A 112 -25.39 -21.89 4.58
N CYS A 113 -25.94 -21.40 3.47
CA CYS A 113 -26.64 -20.11 3.45
C CYS A 113 -27.82 -20.08 4.42
N ARG A 114 -28.57 -21.19 4.56
CA ARG A 114 -29.64 -21.29 5.56
C ARG A 114 -29.11 -21.20 6.99
N ILE A 115 -28.02 -21.91 7.31
CA ILE A 115 -27.37 -21.82 8.62
C ILE A 115 -26.92 -20.38 8.90
N LEU A 116 -26.28 -19.71 7.93
CA LEU A 116 -25.85 -18.32 8.07
C LEU A 116 -27.02 -17.36 8.29
N THR A 117 -28.10 -17.47 7.50
CA THR A 117 -29.30 -16.65 7.73
C THR A 117 -29.90 -16.88 9.12
N SER A 118 -29.95 -18.13 9.59
CA SER A 118 -30.40 -18.47 10.93
C SER A 118 -29.55 -17.82 12.02
N ILE A 119 -28.23 -17.73 11.82
CA ILE A 119 -27.31 -17.03 12.72
C ILE A 119 -27.56 -15.51 12.66
N PHE A 120 -27.62 -14.90 11.46
CA PHE A 120 -27.83 -13.46 11.31
C PHE A 120 -29.15 -12.98 11.91
N PHE A 121 -30.21 -13.79 11.85
CA PHE A 121 -31.53 -13.47 12.39
C PHE A 121 -31.74 -13.87 13.85
N ALA A 122 -30.76 -14.52 14.49
CA ALA A 122 -30.84 -14.85 15.91
C ALA A 122 -30.88 -13.54 16.72
N ASN A 123 -32.02 -13.27 17.35
CA ASN A 123 -32.28 -12.07 18.15
C ASN A 123 -33.09 -12.43 19.41
N SER A 124 -32.93 -11.64 20.47
CA SER A 124 -33.70 -11.80 21.71
C SER A 124 -34.47 -10.51 22.03
N PRO A 125 -35.44 -10.53 22.96
CA PRO A 125 -36.10 -9.31 23.43
C PRO A 125 -35.12 -8.28 24.04
N LYS A 126 -33.91 -8.69 24.44
CA LYS A 126 -32.90 -7.85 25.08
C LYS A 126 -31.76 -7.44 24.15
N GLU A 127 -31.52 -8.18 23.06
CA GLU A 127 -30.42 -7.91 22.13
C GLU A 127 -30.87 -7.97 20.66
N PRO A 128 -30.52 -6.94 19.85
CA PRO A 128 -30.91 -6.89 18.45
C PRO A 128 -30.17 -7.92 17.59
N ASP A 129 -30.69 -8.19 16.38
CA ASP A 129 -30.04 -9.05 15.38
C ASP A 129 -28.65 -8.53 14.98
N LEU A 130 -27.81 -9.40 14.43
CA LEU A 130 -26.41 -9.09 14.11
C LEU A 130 -26.26 -7.87 13.21
N VAL A 131 -27.07 -7.79 12.15
CA VAL A 131 -27.01 -6.65 11.21
C VAL A 131 -27.40 -5.35 11.92
N THR A 132 -28.37 -5.40 12.84
CA THR A 132 -28.72 -4.25 13.68
C THR A 132 -27.61 -3.90 14.69
N VAL A 133 -26.88 -4.87 15.24
CA VAL A 133 -25.72 -4.61 16.12
C VAL A 133 -24.66 -3.78 15.39
N PHE A 134 -24.24 -4.17 14.18
CA PHE A 134 -23.22 -3.41 13.43
C PHE A 134 -23.71 -2.06 12.96
N THR A 135 -24.98 -1.97 12.56
CA THR A 135 -25.60 -0.70 12.23
C THR A 135 -25.62 0.26 13.43
N ASN A 136 -25.79 -0.28 14.66
CA ASN A 136 -25.70 0.51 15.89
C ASN A 136 -24.25 0.92 16.22
N ILE A 137 -23.25 0.09 15.88
CA ILE A 137 -21.82 0.45 16.02
C ILE A 137 -21.48 1.65 15.14
N VAL A 138 -21.89 1.63 13.87
CA VAL A 138 -21.70 2.78 12.96
C VAL A 138 -22.39 4.04 13.51
N HIS A 139 -23.61 3.90 14.05
CA HIS A 139 -24.30 5.02 14.67
C HIS A 139 -23.56 5.55 15.92
N ALA A 140 -23.01 4.67 16.76
CA ALA A 140 -22.24 5.06 17.93
C ALA A 140 -20.95 5.79 17.57
N GLU A 141 -20.26 5.38 16.51
CA GLU A 141 -19.07 6.09 16.00
C GLU A 141 -19.44 7.45 15.38
N LEU A 142 -20.59 7.55 14.72
CA LEU A 142 -21.10 8.83 14.23
C LEU A 142 -21.49 9.80 15.33
N LEU A 143 -21.98 9.31 16.48
CA LEU A 143 -22.26 10.16 17.66
C LEU A 143 -20.98 10.82 18.18
N LYS A 144 -19.81 10.17 18.03
CA LYS A 144 -18.51 10.73 18.44
C LYS A 144 -17.96 11.74 17.43
N PHE A 145 -18.38 11.67 16.17
CA PHE A 145 -17.80 12.44 15.05
C PHE A 145 -18.35 13.87 14.87
N ASN A 146 -19.21 14.36 15.76
CA ASN A 146 -19.79 15.73 15.77
C ASN A 146 -20.29 16.24 14.39
N GLY A 147 -20.78 15.33 13.54
CA GLY A 147 -21.31 15.63 12.21
C GLY A 147 -22.83 15.50 12.17
N GLU A 148 -23.55 16.49 12.68
CA GLU A 148 -25.01 16.45 12.88
C GLU A 148 -25.79 16.06 11.60
N LEU A 149 -25.38 16.57 10.44
CA LEU A 149 -26.00 16.25 9.15
C LEU A 149 -25.78 14.77 8.75
N LYS A 150 -24.53 14.27 8.88
CA LYS A 150 -24.20 12.88 8.57
C LYS A 150 -24.90 11.91 9.54
N ARG A 151 -25.11 12.33 10.79
CA ARG A 151 -25.87 11.59 11.79
C ARG A 151 -27.34 11.43 11.41
N GLN A 152 -27.99 12.51 10.96
CA GLN A 152 -29.39 12.47 10.52
C GLN A 152 -29.56 11.55 9.30
N THR A 153 -28.67 11.68 8.31
CA THR A 153 -28.65 10.79 7.14
C THR A 153 -28.49 9.32 7.54
N PHE A 154 -27.56 9.03 8.47
CA PHE A 154 -27.32 7.65 8.90
C PHE A 154 -28.45 7.05 9.75
N GLU A 155 -29.14 7.86 10.57
CA GLU A 155 -30.34 7.37 11.30
C GLU A 155 -31.44 6.91 10.33
N GLY A 156 -31.62 7.62 9.20
CA GLY A 156 -32.50 7.17 8.12
C GLY A 156 -32.06 5.82 7.53
N LEU A 157 -30.77 5.67 7.21
CA LEU A 157 -30.21 4.40 6.72
C LEU A 157 -30.41 3.27 7.72
N LYS A 158 -30.12 3.51 9.00
CA LYS A 158 -30.25 2.54 10.08
C LYS A 158 -31.68 2.02 10.23
N SER A 159 -32.68 2.89 10.14
CA SER A 159 -34.09 2.48 10.15
C SER A 159 -34.44 1.57 8.97
N ARG A 160 -33.97 1.94 7.77
CA ARG A 160 -34.20 1.16 6.54
C ARG A 160 -33.51 -0.20 6.54
N VAL A 161 -32.30 -0.30 7.11
CA VAL A 161 -31.62 -1.58 7.32
C VAL A 161 -32.44 -2.52 8.22
N LYS A 162 -33.03 -1.99 9.30
CA LYS A 162 -33.91 -2.80 10.18
C LYS A 162 -35.13 -3.32 9.45
N ILE A 163 -35.78 -2.47 8.64
CA ILE A 163 -36.92 -2.87 7.80
C ILE A 163 -36.49 -3.95 6.80
N MET A 164 -35.34 -3.75 6.15
CA MET A 164 -34.79 -4.72 5.21
C MET A 164 -34.58 -6.10 5.85
N ASN A 165 -34.00 -6.15 7.05
CA ASN A 165 -33.81 -7.41 7.77
C ASN A 165 -35.12 -8.11 8.12
N ALA A 166 -36.15 -7.34 8.51
CA ALA A 166 -37.46 -7.90 8.78
C ALA A 166 -38.05 -8.55 7.50
N CYS A 167 -37.95 -7.86 6.36
CA CYS A 167 -38.39 -8.40 5.07
C CYS A 167 -37.60 -9.64 4.65
N LEU A 168 -36.28 -9.67 4.85
CA LEU A 168 -35.46 -10.85 4.56
C LEU A 168 -35.87 -12.06 5.40
N LYS A 169 -36.24 -11.84 6.66
CA LYS A 169 -36.76 -12.90 7.54
C LYS A 169 -38.10 -13.45 7.05
N GLU A 170 -39.00 -12.59 6.55
CA GLU A 170 -40.28 -13.01 5.96
C GLU A 170 -40.09 -13.83 4.67
N LEU A 171 -39.06 -13.52 3.88
CA LEU A 171 -38.72 -14.26 2.66
C LEU A 171 -38.29 -15.71 2.89
N LEU A 172 -37.83 -16.04 4.10
CA LEU A 172 -37.55 -17.42 4.50
C LEU A 172 -38.82 -18.19 4.91
N GLY A 173 -39.95 -17.49 5.04
CA GLY A 173 -41.26 -18.07 5.36
C GLY A 173 -41.91 -18.79 4.18
N PRO A 174 -43.08 -19.42 4.38
CA PRO A 174 -43.76 -20.21 3.35
C PRO A 174 -44.26 -19.38 2.15
N SER A 175 -44.32 -18.05 2.25
CA SER A 175 -44.72 -17.14 1.16
C SER A 175 -43.50 -16.61 0.40
N ASN A 176 -43.03 -17.36 -0.60
CA ASN A 176 -41.85 -17.00 -1.41
C ASN A 176 -42.09 -15.87 -2.45
N HIS A 177 -43.22 -15.16 -2.41
CA HIS A 177 -43.63 -14.23 -3.47
C HIS A 177 -43.37 -12.75 -3.19
N THR A 178 -42.79 -12.39 -2.04
CA THR A 178 -42.52 -10.98 -1.71
C THR A 178 -41.33 -10.47 -2.51
N GLU A 179 -41.43 -9.29 -3.15
CA GLU A 179 -40.26 -8.59 -3.69
C GLU A 179 -39.56 -7.81 -2.58
N LEU A 180 -38.24 -7.60 -2.72
CA LEU A 180 -37.49 -6.79 -1.78
C LEU A 180 -37.94 -5.31 -1.91
N PRO A 181 -38.44 -4.66 -0.85
CA PRO A 181 -39.13 -3.37 -0.98
C PRO A 181 -38.19 -2.17 -1.16
N ASP A 182 -36.91 -2.30 -0.80
CA ASP A 182 -35.98 -1.17 -0.73
C ASP A 182 -34.60 -1.50 -1.31
N LYS A 183 -34.57 -1.68 -2.63
CA LYS A 183 -33.32 -1.92 -3.37
C LYS A 183 -32.35 -0.73 -3.32
N VAL A 184 -32.90 0.48 -3.29
CA VAL A 184 -32.15 1.75 -3.27
C VAL A 184 -31.22 1.85 -2.06
N LEU A 185 -31.61 1.27 -0.92
CA LEU A 185 -30.81 1.25 0.30
C LEU A 185 -29.38 0.74 0.06
N TYR A 186 -29.24 -0.46 -0.51
CA TYR A 186 -27.94 -1.12 -0.66
C TYR A 186 -27.31 -0.91 -2.05
N GLU A 187 -28.08 -0.46 -3.04
CA GLU A 187 -27.57 -0.11 -4.37
C GLU A 187 -27.00 1.31 -4.42
N THR A 188 -27.57 2.26 -3.68
CA THR A 188 -27.26 3.69 -3.83
C THR A 188 -27.00 4.39 -2.50
N ASP A 189 -27.96 4.39 -1.57
CA ASP A 189 -27.92 5.34 -0.43
C ASP A 189 -26.81 5.01 0.57
N PHE A 190 -26.62 3.71 0.87
CA PHE A 190 -25.55 3.28 1.79
C PHE A 190 -24.16 3.44 1.14
N PRO A 191 -23.91 3.01 -0.12
CA PRO A 191 -22.68 3.34 -0.83
C PRO A 191 -22.39 4.84 -0.92
N GLN A 192 -23.40 5.68 -1.16
CA GLN A 192 -23.24 7.13 -1.20
C GLN A 192 -22.74 7.67 0.15
N PHE A 193 -23.38 7.26 1.25
CA PHE A 193 -22.93 7.63 2.60
C PHE A 193 -21.47 7.23 2.86
N ILE A 194 -21.08 6.01 2.47
CA ILE A 194 -19.70 5.52 2.58
C ILE A 194 -18.74 6.41 1.77
N GLY A 195 -19.11 6.80 0.56
CA GLY A 195 -18.34 7.74 -0.27
C GLY A 195 -18.18 9.12 0.36
N GLU A 196 -19.24 9.67 0.96
CA GLU A 196 -19.22 10.97 1.65
C GLU A 196 -18.36 10.95 2.93
N VAL A 197 -18.32 9.82 3.64
CA VAL A 197 -17.38 9.62 4.75
C VAL A 197 -15.96 9.48 4.22
N ALA A 198 -15.76 8.73 3.13
CA ALA A 198 -14.45 8.54 2.53
C ALA A 198 -13.81 9.86 2.09
N TYR A 199 -14.60 10.77 1.52
CA TYR A 199 -14.12 12.08 1.08
C TYR A 199 -13.34 12.85 2.17
N ASN A 200 -13.74 12.71 3.44
CA ASN A 200 -13.09 13.40 4.56
C ASN A 200 -11.64 12.98 4.78
N PHE A 201 -11.34 11.69 4.59
CA PHE A 201 -9.96 11.21 4.66
C PHE A 201 -9.32 11.18 3.27
N LEU A 202 -10.11 11.26 2.19
CA LEU A 202 -9.55 11.28 0.84
C LEU A 202 -8.96 12.65 0.43
N LYS A 203 -9.50 13.74 0.99
CA LYS A 203 -9.04 15.11 0.69
C LYS A 203 -7.68 15.45 1.32
N GLY A 204 -7.39 14.89 2.49
CA GLY A 204 -6.16 15.12 3.24
C GLY A 204 -6.16 16.26 4.24
N CYS A 205 -5.06 16.34 4.98
CA CYS A 205 -4.71 17.44 5.87
C CYS A 205 -3.64 18.31 5.19
N ASP A 206 -3.63 19.60 5.49
CA ASP A 206 -2.55 20.52 5.09
C ASP A 206 -1.43 20.50 6.14
N VAL A 207 -0.25 21.06 5.80
CA VAL A 207 0.90 21.17 6.74
C VAL A 207 0.52 21.93 8.02
N ASP A 208 -0.40 22.89 7.90
CA ASP A 208 -0.86 23.75 8.98
C ASP A 208 -2.13 23.23 9.67
N SER A 209 -2.59 22.02 9.33
CA SER A 209 -3.77 21.39 9.92
C SER A 209 -3.60 21.18 11.42
N LYS A 210 -4.64 21.53 12.18
CA LYS A 210 -4.68 21.33 13.63
C LYS A 210 -4.85 19.85 13.98
N GLU A 211 -4.45 19.47 15.20
CA GLU A 211 -4.65 18.12 15.76
C GLU A 211 -6.12 17.66 15.67
N GLU A 212 -7.07 18.59 15.82
CA GLU A 212 -8.50 18.34 15.65
C GLU A 212 -8.85 17.85 14.23
N GLU A 213 -8.18 18.36 13.19
CA GLU A 213 -8.39 17.93 11.80
C GLU A 213 -7.85 16.52 11.56
N ALA A 214 -6.71 16.18 12.17
CA ALA A 214 -6.17 14.82 12.14
C ALA A 214 -7.07 13.82 12.88
N ASN A 215 -7.66 14.22 14.01
CA ASN A 215 -8.65 13.39 14.71
C ASN A 215 -9.92 13.19 13.88
N ASN A 216 -10.38 14.21 13.16
CA ASN A 216 -11.52 14.10 12.24
C ASN A 216 -11.23 13.17 11.05
N TYR A 217 -10.00 13.16 10.56
CA TYR A 217 -9.53 12.21 9.54
C TYR A 217 -9.61 10.76 10.06
N LEU A 218 -8.98 10.48 11.20
CA LEU A 218 -8.93 9.14 11.80
C LEU A 218 -10.34 8.63 12.13
N THR A 219 -11.17 9.49 12.71
CA THR A 219 -12.57 9.15 13.02
C THR A 219 -13.36 8.86 11.74
N SER A 220 -13.11 9.59 10.64
CA SER A 220 -13.73 9.30 9.35
C SER A 220 -13.30 7.94 8.79
N MET A 221 -12.03 7.54 8.96
CA MET A 221 -11.59 6.19 8.59
C MET A 221 -12.27 5.09 9.42
N VAL A 222 -12.41 5.31 10.73
CA VAL A 222 -13.14 4.38 11.62
C VAL A 222 -14.60 4.25 11.17
N ILE A 223 -15.28 5.36 10.89
CA ILE A 223 -16.67 5.34 10.41
C ILE A 223 -16.75 4.62 9.07
N TYR A 224 -15.82 4.87 8.15
CA TYR A 224 -15.77 4.19 6.85
C TYR A 224 -15.64 2.67 7.01
N CYS A 225 -14.71 2.19 7.85
CA CYS A 225 -14.51 0.77 8.08
C CYS A 225 -15.77 0.11 8.67
N ASN A 226 -16.39 0.75 9.65
CA ASN A 226 -17.63 0.24 10.25
C ASN A 226 -18.80 0.25 9.25
N ALA A 227 -18.94 1.32 8.45
CA ALA A 227 -20.00 1.45 7.46
C ALA A 227 -19.84 0.44 6.31
N GLN A 228 -18.62 0.23 5.83
CA GLN A 228 -18.28 -0.83 4.89
C GLN A 228 -18.63 -2.20 5.47
N THR A 229 -18.24 -2.49 6.71
CA THR A 229 -18.59 -3.77 7.37
C THR A 229 -20.10 -3.97 7.45
N ALA A 230 -20.86 -2.94 7.82
CA ALA A 230 -22.32 -3.01 7.89
C ALA A 230 -22.95 -3.28 6.52
N LEU A 231 -22.44 -2.65 5.45
CA LEU A 231 -22.90 -2.89 4.08
C LEU A 231 -22.55 -4.31 3.62
N PHE A 232 -21.32 -4.79 3.85
CA PHE A 232 -20.93 -6.16 3.52
C PHE A 232 -21.82 -7.20 4.19
N LEU A 233 -22.14 -7.01 5.48
CA LEU A 233 -23.05 -7.89 6.20
C LEU A 233 -24.47 -7.86 5.64
N LEU A 234 -24.98 -6.68 5.30
CA LEU A 234 -26.29 -6.55 4.66
C LEU A 234 -26.32 -7.30 3.32
N LEU A 235 -25.34 -7.05 2.45
CA LEU A 235 -25.22 -7.72 1.15
C LEU A 235 -25.06 -9.24 1.31
N THR A 236 -24.29 -9.69 2.30
CA THR A 236 -24.13 -11.11 2.63
C THR A 236 -25.45 -11.74 3.08
N ASN A 237 -26.23 -11.03 3.90
CA ASN A 237 -27.53 -11.51 4.36
C ASN A 237 -28.54 -11.61 3.20
N ILE A 238 -28.57 -10.59 2.33
CA ILE A 238 -29.38 -10.61 1.09
C ILE A 238 -28.94 -11.78 0.20
N LEU A 239 -27.64 -11.93 -0.04
CA LEU A 239 -27.07 -12.97 -0.88
C LEU A 239 -27.42 -14.37 -0.34
N ALA A 240 -27.21 -14.61 0.95
CA ALA A 240 -27.52 -15.88 1.58
C ALA A 240 -29.03 -16.19 1.53
N THR A 241 -29.88 -15.19 1.77
CA THR A 241 -31.34 -15.33 1.68
C THR A 241 -31.76 -15.67 0.26
N PHE A 242 -31.25 -14.96 -0.74
CA PHE A 242 -31.56 -15.20 -2.15
C PHE A 242 -31.10 -16.58 -2.61
N GLN A 243 -29.88 -16.98 -2.24
CA GLN A 243 -29.38 -18.33 -2.53
C GLN A 243 -30.25 -19.41 -1.88
N SER A 244 -30.69 -19.19 -0.64
CA SER A 244 -31.50 -20.18 0.10
C SER A 244 -32.94 -20.34 -0.42
N THR A 245 -33.44 -19.33 -1.16
CA THR A 245 -34.80 -19.24 -1.70
C THR A 245 -34.84 -19.40 -3.23
N GLY A 246 -33.69 -19.58 -3.90
CA GLY A 246 -33.60 -19.80 -5.34
C GLY A 246 -33.78 -18.54 -6.18
N ARG A 247 -33.44 -17.37 -5.64
CA ARG A 247 -33.52 -16.07 -6.34
C ARG A 247 -32.20 -15.71 -7.02
N GLU A 248 -32.26 -14.77 -7.97
CA GLU A 248 -31.08 -14.28 -8.70
C GLU A 248 -30.13 -13.52 -7.76
N THR A 249 -28.83 -13.80 -7.86
CA THR A 249 -27.80 -13.28 -6.95
C THR A 249 -26.71 -12.45 -7.65
N ASN A 250 -26.67 -12.44 -8.99
CA ASN A 250 -25.54 -11.88 -9.75
C ASN A 250 -25.31 -10.40 -9.47
N MET A 251 -26.39 -9.63 -9.36
CA MET A 251 -26.31 -8.22 -9.01
C MET A 251 -25.71 -8.00 -7.63
N ILE A 252 -26.10 -8.79 -6.63
CA ILE A 252 -25.59 -8.67 -5.26
C ILE A 252 -24.09 -9.00 -5.20
N LYS A 253 -23.64 -9.99 -5.97
CA LYS A 253 -22.21 -10.30 -6.10
C LYS A 253 -21.42 -9.15 -6.71
N SER A 254 -21.88 -8.61 -7.83
CA SER A 254 -21.25 -7.47 -8.49
C SER A 254 -21.11 -6.29 -7.53
N LEU A 255 -22.15 -6.03 -6.73
CA LEU A 255 -22.08 -5.00 -5.69
C LEU A 255 -21.04 -5.33 -4.61
N MET A 256 -20.94 -6.58 -4.15
CA MET A 256 -19.89 -6.98 -3.19
C MET A 256 -18.49 -6.80 -3.79
N ASP A 257 -18.26 -7.21 -5.03
CA ASP A 257 -16.97 -7.06 -5.72
C ASP A 257 -16.59 -5.58 -5.88
N ILE A 258 -17.55 -4.73 -6.24
CA ILE A 258 -17.37 -3.27 -6.31
C ILE A 258 -16.97 -2.70 -4.94
N GLN A 259 -17.61 -3.13 -3.85
CA GLN A 259 -17.25 -2.66 -2.51
C GLN A 259 -15.87 -3.16 -2.07
N VAL A 260 -15.46 -4.37 -2.45
CA VAL A 260 -14.10 -4.88 -2.18
C VAL A 260 -13.07 -4.03 -2.90
N GLN A 261 -13.31 -3.72 -4.18
CA GLN A 261 -12.43 -2.87 -4.96
C GLN A 261 -12.36 -1.45 -4.39
N ASP A 262 -13.50 -0.88 -4.00
CA ASP A 262 -13.57 0.44 -3.35
C ASP A 262 -12.74 0.50 -2.06
N ALA A 263 -12.85 -0.53 -1.21
CA ALA A 263 -12.08 -0.63 0.02
C ALA A 263 -10.58 -0.81 -0.26
N HIS A 264 -10.21 -1.60 -1.27
CA HIS A 264 -8.82 -1.76 -1.70
C HIS A 264 -8.23 -0.42 -2.17
N GLU A 265 -8.94 0.33 -3.00
CA GLU A 265 -8.51 1.65 -3.48
C GLU A 265 -8.37 2.67 -2.34
N LYS A 266 -9.25 2.63 -1.34
CA LYS A 266 -9.27 3.62 -0.26
C LYS A 266 -8.37 3.27 0.93
N LEU A 267 -8.19 1.99 1.24
CA LEU A 267 -7.47 1.51 2.43
C LEU A 267 -6.26 0.62 2.11
N GLY A 268 -6.00 0.28 0.84
CA GLY A 268 -4.85 -0.56 0.45
C GLY A 268 -3.50 -0.03 0.94
N PHE A 269 -3.42 1.29 1.14
CA PHE A 269 -2.26 1.95 1.74
C PHE A 269 -1.90 1.47 3.14
N LEU A 270 -2.87 0.95 3.89
CA LEU A 270 -2.58 0.38 5.20
C LEU A 270 -1.69 -0.84 5.01
N SER A 271 -1.91 -1.67 3.99
CA SER A 271 -1.29 -2.99 3.85
C SER A 271 -0.01 -3.01 3.03
N GLU A 272 0.20 -2.05 2.11
CA GLU A 272 1.32 -2.14 1.16
C GLU A 272 2.44 -1.15 1.48
N GLU A 273 3.65 -1.67 1.70
CA GLU A 273 4.88 -0.90 1.97
C GLU A 273 5.18 0.14 0.89
N LYS A 274 4.76 -0.17 -0.33
CA LYS A 274 4.84 0.65 -1.53
C LYS A 274 4.19 2.03 -1.36
N TYR A 275 3.31 2.16 -0.36
CA TYR A 275 2.71 3.42 -0.02
C TYR A 275 3.47 4.21 1.04
N LEU A 276 4.75 3.97 1.31
CA LEU A 276 5.56 4.77 2.26
C LEU A 276 6.58 5.66 1.51
N ARG A 277 6.72 6.93 1.90
CA ARG A 277 7.52 8.01 1.25
C ARG A 277 8.47 8.62 2.27
N LYS A 278 9.73 8.92 1.94
CA LYS A 278 10.54 9.87 2.74
C LYS A 278 10.21 11.32 2.35
N SER A 279 9.87 12.16 3.32
CA SER A 279 9.58 13.59 3.09
C SER A 279 10.80 14.29 2.47
N ALA A 280 10.59 15.04 1.39
CA ALA A 280 11.62 15.89 0.77
C ALA A 280 12.13 16.99 1.71
N LEU A 281 11.43 17.27 2.81
CA LEU A 281 11.87 18.18 3.88
C LEU A 281 13.10 17.66 4.65
N PHE A 282 13.44 16.37 4.52
CA PHE A 282 14.77 15.87 4.88
C PHE A 282 15.76 16.19 3.75
N ALA A 283 16.00 17.49 3.53
CA ALA A 283 17.29 17.90 3.00
C ALA A 283 18.34 17.39 4.01
N MET A 284 19.07 16.35 3.62
CA MET A 284 20.18 15.76 4.37
C MET A 284 21.28 16.79 4.76
N GLY A 285 21.14 18.05 4.34
CA GLY A 285 21.95 19.19 4.73
C GLY A 285 21.71 19.78 6.13
N LYS A 286 20.63 19.42 6.87
CA LYS A 286 20.44 19.92 8.25
C LYS A 286 21.13 19.10 9.35
N HIS A 287 21.68 17.93 9.04
CA HIS A 287 22.43 17.10 9.98
C HIS A 287 23.81 16.69 9.45
N PRO A 288 24.73 17.65 9.23
CA PRO A 288 26.12 17.29 8.95
C PRO A 288 26.71 16.58 10.20
N GLY A 289 27.06 15.30 10.05
CA GLY A 289 27.90 14.57 11.02
C GLY A 289 27.21 13.75 12.11
N LYS A 290 25.89 13.51 12.06
CA LYS A 290 25.21 12.56 12.96
C LYS A 290 24.58 11.40 12.18
N SER A 291 24.72 10.18 12.70
CA SER A 291 24.00 9.01 12.17
C SER A 291 22.49 9.23 12.30
N ILE A 292 21.78 9.10 11.20
CA ILE A 292 20.31 9.15 11.16
C ILE A 292 19.79 8.02 12.06
N THR A 293 18.96 8.34 13.05
CA THR A 293 18.34 7.30 13.88
C THR A 293 17.03 6.84 13.24
N GLU A 294 16.56 5.66 13.65
CA GLU A 294 15.26 5.14 13.22
C GLU A 294 14.11 6.06 13.60
N ASP A 295 14.17 6.69 14.77
CA ASP A 295 13.17 7.66 15.23
C ASP A 295 13.13 8.92 14.33
N ASP A 296 14.26 9.32 13.76
CA ASP A 296 14.33 10.43 12.80
C ASP A 296 13.68 10.07 11.46
N LEU A 297 13.80 8.81 11.02
CA LEU A 297 13.16 8.31 9.79
C LEU A 297 11.65 8.18 9.96
N ARG A 298 11.18 7.64 11.09
CA ARG A 298 9.74 7.47 11.40
C ARG A 298 8.99 8.79 11.41
N LYS A 299 9.64 9.89 11.81
CA LYS A 299 9.05 11.25 11.79
C LYS A 299 8.80 11.80 10.40
N VAL A 300 9.46 11.26 9.37
CA VAL A 300 9.46 11.84 8.02
C VAL A 300 8.94 10.90 6.94
N VAL A 301 8.45 9.72 7.33
CA VAL A 301 7.77 8.82 6.40
C VAL A 301 6.31 9.30 6.21
N HIS A 302 5.88 9.55 4.97
CA HIS A 302 4.52 9.89 4.53
C HIS A 302 3.91 8.80 3.66
N ILE A 303 2.59 8.81 3.38
CA ILE A 303 1.93 7.72 2.62
C ILE A 303 1.58 8.10 1.16
N ARG A 304 1.95 7.26 0.18
CA ARG A 304 1.94 7.49 -1.29
C ARG A 304 0.57 7.55 -1.95
N HIS A 305 -0.48 6.89 -1.42
CA HIS A 305 -1.74 6.78 -2.18
C HIS A 305 -2.50 8.10 -2.30
N PHE A 306 -2.06 9.12 -1.56
CA PHE A 306 -2.70 10.41 -1.49
C PHE A 306 -1.87 11.48 -2.18
N SER A 307 -1.98 11.55 -3.50
CA SER A 307 -1.51 12.70 -4.30
C SER A 307 -2.20 14.04 -3.94
N LYS A 308 -3.06 14.07 -2.91
CA LYS A 308 -3.61 15.30 -2.30
C LYS A 308 -3.51 15.39 -0.76
N CYS A 309 -3.31 14.30 -0.02
CA CYS A 309 -3.05 14.35 1.43
C CYS A 309 -1.56 14.46 1.68
N ARG A 310 -1.02 15.62 1.35
CA ARG A 310 0.34 15.96 1.74
C ARG A 310 0.33 16.03 3.27
N HIS A 311 1.10 15.16 3.94
CA HIS A 311 1.48 15.35 5.36
C HIS A 311 0.49 14.87 6.43
N LEU A 312 0.11 13.59 6.42
CA LEU A 312 -0.11 12.92 7.71
C LEU A 312 1.22 12.92 8.51
N PRO A 313 1.22 13.17 9.83
CA PRO A 313 2.30 12.75 10.73
C PRO A 313 2.33 11.21 10.75
N ALA A 314 3.00 10.61 9.75
CA ALA A 314 2.34 9.56 8.96
C ALA A 314 2.67 8.10 9.32
N TYR A 315 3.64 7.82 10.17
CA TYR A 315 3.93 6.43 10.53
C TYR A 315 3.23 6.01 11.82
N ASN A 316 3.49 6.68 12.95
CA ASN A 316 2.97 6.24 14.25
C ASN A 316 1.44 6.25 14.35
N ILE A 317 0.78 7.22 13.70
CA ILE A 317 -0.70 7.29 13.66
C ILE A 317 -1.27 6.13 12.84
N ILE A 318 -0.65 5.81 11.70
CA ILE A 318 -1.09 4.74 10.81
C ILE A 318 -0.75 3.38 11.39
N GLU A 319 0.42 3.22 12.00
CA GLU A 319 0.76 2.01 12.76
C GLU A 319 -0.16 1.84 13.97
N GLY A 320 -0.50 2.91 14.69
CA GLY A 320 -1.48 2.85 15.77
C GLY A 320 -2.87 2.45 15.25
N PHE A 321 -3.27 2.94 14.08
CA PHE A 321 -4.51 2.54 13.42
C PHE A 321 -4.46 1.06 12.96
N ARG A 322 -3.36 0.62 12.35
CA ARG A 322 -3.10 -0.78 11.96
C ARG A 322 -3.13 -1.71 13.17
N GLU A 323 -2.48 -1.33 14.26
CA GLU A 323 -2.50 -2.04 15.54
C GLU A 323 -3.92 -2.14 16.09
N GLY A 324 -4.69 -1.04 16.04
CA GLY A 324 -6.11 -1.03 16.40
C GLY A 324 -6.98 -1.96 15.54
N LEU A 325 -6.59 -2.19 14.28
CA LEU A 325 -7.20 -3.16 13.38
C LEU A 325 -6.65 -4.59 13.55
N GLY A 326 -5.69 -4.81 14.45
CA GLY A 326 -5.04 -6.11 14.65
C GLY A 326 -4.11 -6.51 13.50
N MET A 327 -3.67 -5.56 12.68
CA MET A 327 -2.73 -5.80 11.60
C MET A 327 -1.32 -5.97 12.16
N PRO A 328 -0.47 -6.82 11.54
CA PRO A 328 0.94 -6.90 11.92
C PRO A 328 1.62 -5.54 11.69
N LYS A 329 2.61 -5.19 12.50
CA LYS A 329 3.39 -3.97 12.29
C LYS A 329 4.05 -4.00 10.91
N LEU A 330 4.16 -2.85 10.25
CA LEU A 330 4.95 -2.79 9.03
C LEU A 330 6.40 -3.21 9.35
N PRO A 331 7.02 -4.09 8.55
CA PRO A 331 8.38 -4.57 8.80
C PRO A 331 9.40 -3.43 9.00
N GLU A 332 10.36 -3.62 9.90
CA GLU A 332 11.43 -2.66 10.21
C GLU A 332 12.40 -2.42 9.03
N THR A 333 12.23 -3.15 7.92
CA THR A 333 12.97 -2.98 6.66
C THR A 333 12.84 -1.60 6.03
N LEU A 334 11.93 -0.73 6.50
CA LEU A 334 11.98 0.71 6.19
C LEU A 334 13.37 1.31 6.48
N VAL A 335 14.02 0.88 7.56
CA VAL A 335 15.37 1.30 7.91
C VAL A 335 16.39 0.70 6.95
N GLU A 336 16.25 -0.54 6.50
CA GLU A 336 17.18 -1.15 5.52
C GLU A 336 17.00 -0.59 4.09
N LEU A 337 15.76 -0.31 3.67
CA LEU A 337 15.42 0.37 2.41
C LEU A 337 16.08 1.75 2.30
N PHE A 338 16.28 2.44 3.44
CA PHE A 338 16.78 3.82 3.48
C PHE A 338 18.16 4.01 4.16
N GLN A 339 18.66 3.05 4.94
CA GLN A 339 19.96 3.07 5.62
C GLN A 339 20.90 1.93 5.18
N GLY A 340 20.42 0.93 4.45
CA GLY A 340 21.19 -0.26 4.09
C GLY A 340 22.30 0.03 3.10
N GLY A 341 23.46 0.49 3.60
CA GLY A 341 24.86 0.13 3.25
C GLY A 341 25.36 0.13 1.80
N SER A 342 24.50 0.28 0.82
CA SER A 342 24.77 0.35 -0.60
C SER A 342 23.50 0.94 -1.21
N VAL A 343 23.28 2.24 -1.01
CA VAL A 343 22.21 2.97 -1.68
C VAL A 343 22.57 3.04 -3.16
N ARG A 344 22.33 1.93 -3.85
CA ARG A 344 22.49 1.81 -5.29
C ARG A 344 21.25 2.49 -5.85
N GLY A 345 21.45 3.52 -6.68
CA GLY A 345 20.39 3.92 -7.61
C GLY A 345 19.88 2.67 -8.37
N PRO A 346 18.62 2.68 -8.86
CA PRO A 346 18.02 1.55 -9.57
C PRO A 346 19.03 0.83 -10.46
N LYS A 347 19.27 -0.46 -10.16
CA LYS A 347 20.34 -1.23 -10.81
C LYS A 347 20.08 -1.32 -12.31
N GLY A 348 21.13 -1.09 -13.10
CA GLY A 348 21.14 -1.37 -14.53
C GLY A 348 21.37 -0.16 -15.45
N ILE A 349 21.09 1.07 -15.00
CA ILE A 349 21.27 2.25 -15.87
C ILE A 349 22.74 2.50 -16.19
N ILE A 350 23.63 2.39 -15.21
CA ILE A 350 25.08 2.51 -15.40
C ILE A 350 25.64 1.49 -16.41
N GLN A 351 24.95 0.36 -16.64
CA GLN A 351 25.33 -0.64 -17.65
C GLN A 351 24.81 -0.28 -19.06
N ARG A 352 23.71 0.48 -19.15
CA ARG A 352 23.18 0.99 -20.43
C ARG A 352 24.08 2.07 -21.04
N TYR A 353 24.83 2.77 -20.21
CA TYR A 353 25.79 3.80 -20.63
C TYR A 353 27.23 3.27 -20.52
N PRO A 354 27.90 2.94 -21.64
CA PRO A 354 29.24 2.37 -21.61
C PRO A 354 30.22 3.32 -20.91
N GLN A 355 31.29 2.76 -20.36
CA GLN A 355 32.37 3.59 -19.82
C GLN A 355 33.06 4.34 -20.97
N PRO A 356 33.45 5.62 -20.75
CA PRO A 356 34.27 6.37 -21.70
C PRO A 356 35.62 5.64 -21.84
N GLN A 357 35.80 4.78 -22.85
CA GLN A 357 37.05 4.02 -23.03
C GLN A 357 37.48 3.84 -24.50
N THR A 358 36.97 4.65 -25.44
CA THR A 358 37.34 4.48 -26.85
C THR A 358 38.57 5.30 -27.30
N LYS A 359 39.17 6.16 -26.46
CA LYS A 359 40.36 6.96 -26.82
C LYS A 359 41.31 7.27 -25.65
N GLY A 360 42.28 6.38 -25.37
CA GLY A 360 43.45 6.66 -24.51
C GLY A 360 43.37 6.18 -23.05
N ASP A 361 44.53 6.21 -22.38
CA ASP A 361 44.69 5.87 -20.95
C ASP A 361 44.44 7.11 -20.08
N HIS A 362 43.17 7.51 -19.95
CA HIS A 362 42.78 8.78 -19.32
C HIS A 362 41.77 8.59 -18.19
N HIS A 363 41.77 9.50 -17.22
CA HIS A 363 40.67 9.61 -16.25
C HIS A 363 39.52 10.43 -16.85
N TYR A 364 38.28 10.10 -16.49
CA TYR A 364 37.09 10.72 -17.10
C TYR A 364 36.07 11.23 -16.08
N PHE A 365 35.37 12.29 -16.48
CA PHE A 365 34.07 12.69 -15.95
C PHE A 365 32.98 12.17 -16.89
N GLN A 366 31.90 11.63 -16.34
CA GLN A 366 30.70 11.29 -17.09
C GLN A 366 29.44 11.74 -16.34
N PHE A 367 28.58 12.47 -17.04
CA PHE A 367 27.23 12.78 -16.57
C PHE A 367 26.23 12.00 -17.41
N ILE A 368 25.33 11.25 -16.76
CA ILE A 368 24.29 10.46 -17.41
C ILE A 368 22.94 11.12 -17.09
N ASN A 369 22.25 11.57 -18.13
CA ASN A 369 20.88 12.04 -18.04
C ASN A 369 19.94 10.92 -18.53
N HIS A 370 19.45 10.08 -17.62
CA HIS A 370 18.44 9.07 -17.90
C HIS A 370 17.04 9.55 -17.48
N SER A 371 16.71 10.78 -17.86
CA SER A 371 15.40 11.38 -17.62
C SER A 371 14.91 12.12 -18.86
N HIS A 372 13.63 12.50 -18.89
CA HIS A 372 13.00 13.28 -19.93
C HIS A 372 13.30 14.79 -19.85
N VAL A 373 13.95 15.26 -18.78
CA VAL A 373 14.25 16.68 -18.58
C VAL A 373 15.67 17.02 -19.05
N PRO A 374 15.89 18.18 -19.68
CA PRO A 374 17.23 18.60 -20.05
C PRO A 374 18.04 19.04 -18.82
N VAL A 375 19.34 18.78 -18.87
CA VAL A 375 20.27 19.16 -17.79
C VAL A 375 21.44 19.95 -18.36
N ARG A 376 21.86 21.00 -17.67
CA ARG A 376 23.10 21.72 -17.95
C ARG A 376 24.13 21.40 -16.88
N VAL A 377 25.34 21.04 -17.27
CA VAL A 377 26.47 20.75 -16.39
C VAL A 377 27.55 21.80 -16.58
N GLU A 378 28.05 22.34 -15.47
CA GLU A 378 29.14 23.32 -15.41
C GLU A 378 30.19 22.80 -14.43
N CYS A 379 31.44 22.66 -14.88
CA CYS A 379 32.53 22.08 -14.08
C CYS A 379 33.77 22.99 -14.14
N GLY A 380 34.67 22.84 -13.16
CA GLY A 380 35.88 23.65 -13.04
C GLY A 380 35.64 25.03 -12.42
N MET A 381 34.62 25.16 -11.57
CA MET A 381 34.27 26.43 -10.88
C MET A 381 34.88 26.55 -9.48
N ALA A 382 35.31 25.43 -8.89
CA ALA A 382 36.05 25.35 -7.62
C ALA A 382 37.10 24.24 -7.69
N GLY A 383 38.13 24.28 -6.84
CA GLY A 383 39.12 23.21 -6.68
C GLY A 383 40.55 23.56 -7.11
N SER A 384 41.39 22.53 -7.25
CA SER A 384 42.82 22.60 -7.58
C SER A 384 43.12 21.77 -8.84
N ASP A 385 43.95 22.30 -9.74
CA ASP A 385 44.27 21.67 -11.05
C ASP A 385 43.03 21.50 -11.96
N VAL A 386 42.13 22.49 -11.94
CA VAL A 386 40.82 22.48 -12.62
C VAL A 386 40.86 22.70 -14.15
N ASN A 387 42.01 23.06 -14.72
CA ASN A 387 42.09 23.62 -16.08
C ASN A 387 41.58 22.67 -17.18
N ARG A 388 41.69 21.35 -17.00
CA ARG A 388 41.19 20.34 -17.95
C ARG A 388 39.77 19.85 -17.64
N LEU A 389 39.22 20.23 -16.50
CA LEU A 389 37.85 19.90 -16.09
C LEU A 389 36.91 21.12 -16.20
N ARG A 390 37.39 22.21 -16.82
CA ARG A 390 36.60 23.42 -17.03
C ARG A 390 35.77 23.30 -18.29
N PHE A 391 34.48 22.99 -18.14
CA PHE A 391 33.55 22.87 -19.25
C PHE A 391 32.13 23.30 -18.86
N ARG A 392 31.34 23.60 -19.89
CA ARG A 392 29.90 23.83 -19.80
C ARG A 392 29.22 23.03 -20.91
N GLN A 393 28.26 22.20 -20.55
CA GLN A 393 27.58 21.33 -21.50
C GLN A 393 26.09 21.19 -21.19
N ASN A 394 25.26 21.29 -22.23
CA ASN A 394 23.88 20.85 -22.15
C ASN A 394 23.82 19.35 -22.49
N VAL A 395 23.21 18.55 -21.61
CA VAL A 395 23.05 17.10 -21.73
C VAL A 395 21.57 16.81 -22.01
N PRO A 396 21.22 16.43 -23.26
CA PRO A 396 19.85 16.11 -23.63
C PRO A 396 19.24 14.97 -22.79
N PRO A 397 17.90 14.86 -22.76
CA PRO A 397 17.20 13.70 -22.24
C PRO A 397 17.75 12.37 -22.77
N TYR A 398 17.80 11.36 -21.90
CA TYR A 398 18.25 9.99 -22.21
C TYR A 398 19.66 9.86 -22.83
N SER A 399 20.56 10.80 -22.55
CA SER A 399 21.92 10.83 -23.10
C SER A 399 23.01 10.88 -22.03
N SER A 400 24.28 10.74 -22.43
CA SER A 400 25.42 10.92 -21.53
C SER A 400 26.44 11.87 -22.14
N TYR A 401 27.09 12.66 -21.29
CA TYR A 401 28.23 13.50 -21.64
C TYR A 401 29.50 13.01 -20.96
N GLU A 402 30.60 13.06 -21.70
CA GLU A 402 31.91 12.56 -21.27
C GLU A 402 32.96 13.66 -21.45
N HIS A 403 33.85 13.80 -20.48
CA HIS A 403 34.95 14.76 -20.53
C HIS A 403 36.23 14.13 -19.99
N VAL A 404 37.36 14.36 -20.67
CA VAL A 404 38.67 13.91 -20.21
C VAL A 404 39.07 14.74 -18.99
N ALA A 405 39.17 14.10 -17.83
CA ALA A 405 39.59 14.75 -16.59
C ALA A 405 41.10 15.01 -16.58
N THR A 406 41.88 14.02 -17.02
CA THR A 406 43.33 14.12 -17.15
C THR A 406 43.88 13.00 -18.01
N GLU A 407 45.02 13.26 -18.67
CA GLU A 407 45.63 12.35 -19.63
C GLU A 407 46.62 11.35 -19.01
N SER A 408 46.94 11.50 -17.72
CA SER A 408 47.94 10.69 -17.02
C SER A 408 47.31 9.89 -15.88
N MET A 409 47.72 8.63 -15.75
CA MET A 409 47.37 7.78 -14.60
C MET A 409 47.87 8.35 -13.26
N TRP A 410 48.93 9.16 -13.28
CA TRP A 410 49.62 9.65 -12.06
C TRP A 410 49.25 11.08 -11.67
N SER A 411 48.33 11.72 -12.40
CA SER A 411 47.97 13.12 -12.14
C SER A 411 46.88 13.26 -11.07
N THR A 412 47.09 14.22 -10.19
CA THR A 412 46.07 14.70 -9.25
C THR A 412 45.15 15.72 -9.90
N PHE A 413 43.90 15.72 -9.46
CA PHE A 413 43.00 16.84 -9.68
C PHE A 413 41.94 16.87 -8.59
N SER A 414 41.39 18.06 -8.36
CA SER A 414 40.18 18.23 -7.57
C SER A 414 39.33 19.33 -8.17
N THR A 415 38.05 19.08 -8.40
CA THR A 415 37.15 20.11 -8.92
C THR A 415 35.77 20.04 -8.28
N GLY A 416 35.12 21.20 -8.22
CA GLY A 416 33.69 21.36 -7.99
C GLY A 416 32.98 21.83 -9.25
N GLY A 417 31.68 21.59 -9.31
CA GLY A 417 30.79 22.04 -10.36
C GLY A 417 29.33 22.01 -9.93
N VAL A 418 28.46 22.34 -10.87
CA VAL A 418 27.01 22.40 -10.70
C VAL A 418 26.33 21.72 -11.88
N PHE A 419 25.23 21.03 -11.65
CA PHE A 419 24.28 20.77 -12.72
C PHE A 419 22.87 21.27 -12.38
N THR A 420 22.25 21.86 -13.39
CA THR A 420 20.93 22.48 -13.33
C THR A 420 19.96 21.65 -14.16
N VAL A 421 18.90 21.19 -13.52
CA VAL A 421 17.82 20.41 -14.12
C VAL A 421 16.69 21.36 -14.46
N TYR A 422 16.30 21.41 -15.73
CA TYR A 422 15.24 22.28 -16.23
C TYR A 422 13.93 21.50 -16.30
N LEU A 423 13.11 21.65 -15.27
CA LEU A 423 11.90 20.85 -15.08
C LEU A 423 10.77 21.25 -16.03
N SER A 424 10.84 22.45 -16.63
CA SER A 424 9.95 22.91 -17.69
C SER A 424 10.17 22.21 -19.04
N GLY A 425 11.22 21.40 -19.19
CA GLY A 425 11.55 20.73 -20.46
C GLY A 425 12.32 21.59 -21.46
N GLU A 426 12.47 22.89 -21.21
CA GLU A 426 13.25 23.80 -22.06
C GLU A 426 14.37 24.47 -21.27
N ILE A 427 15.54 24.60 -21.91
CA ILE A 427 16.67 25.34 -21.35
C ILE A 427 16.46 26.84 -21.63
N THR A 428 15.56 27.48 -20.89
CA THR A 428 15.34 28.93 -20.96
C THR A 428 16.12 29.66 -19.86
N SER A 429 16.62 30.86 -20.16
CA SER A 429 17.50 31.61 -19.24
C SER A 429 16.76 32.45 -18.20
N SER A 430 15.42 32.46 -18.20
CA SER A 430 14.61 33.46 -17.49
C SER A 430 13.75 32.94 -16.33
N GLU A 431 13.55 31.63 -16.19
CA GLU A 431 12.64 31.08 -15.16
C GLU A 431 13.40 30.31 -14.08
N THR A 432 13.59 30.93 -12.91
CA THR A 432 14.17 30.30 -11.72
C THR A 432 13.19 29.41 -10.95
N GLN A 433 11.89 29.47 -11.29
CA GLN A 433 10.83 28.75 -10.57
C GLN A 433 10.71 27.27 -10.94
N ASN A 434 11.19 26.87 -12.13
CA ASN A 434 11.05 25.50 -12.65
C ASN A 434 12.41 24.83 -12.87
N LEU A 435 13.33 25.00 -11.92
CA LEU A 435 14.64 24.38 -11.98
C LEU A 435 15.09 23.81 -10.64
N LYS A 436 15.94 22.79 -10.70
CA LYS A 436 16.64 22.21 -9.54
C LYS A 436 18.14 22.34 -9.76
N VAL A 437 18.87 22.68 -8.72
CA VAL A 437 20.33 22.88 -8.78
C VAL A 437 21.01 21.90 -7.84
N PHE A 438 22.04 21.22 -8.35
CA PHE A 438 22.87 20.32 -7.58
C PHE A 438 24.33 20.72 -7.74
N GLU A 439 25.01 20.90 -6.62
CA GLU A 439 26.47 20.96 -6.60
C GLU A 439 27.05 19.55 -6.61
N PHE A 440 28.22 19.41 -7.23
CA PHE A 440 29.01 18.21 -7.17
C PHE A 440 30.50 18.53 -7.00
N ALA A 441 31.25 17.57 -6.49
CA ALA A 441 32.71 17.63 -6.46
C ALA A 441 33.33 16.25 -6.70
N LEU A 442 34.57 16.25 -7.20
CA LEU A 442 35.33 15.05 -7.49
C LEU A 442 36.83 15.26 -7.27
N TYR A 443 37.50 14.20 -6.81
CA TYR A 443 38.91 14.24 -6.43
C TYR A 443 39.63 12.95 -6.80
N ASN A 444 40.79 13.10 -7.45
CA ASN A 444 41.75 12.04 -7.69
C ASN A 444 43.08 12.32 -6.98
N PRO A 445 43.49 11.52 -5.98
CA PRO A 445 44.84 11.56 -5.42
C PRO A 445 45.86 10.81 -6.30
N VAL A 446 47.16 11.12 -6.16
CA VAL A 446 48.25 10.25 -6.68
C VAL A 446 48.22 8.89 -6.00
N VAL A 447 48.05 8.89 -4.67
CA VAL A 447 47.97 7.70 -3.81
C VAL A 447 46.87 7.94 -2.79
N GLY A 448 45.90 7.03 -2.68
CA GLY A 448 44.80 7.11 -1.72
C GLY A 448 43.43 6.88 -2.33
N LEU A 449 42.39 7.16 -1.55
CA LEU A 449 40.99 6.97 -1.91
C LEU A 449 40.47 8.17 -2.72
N CYS A 450 39.74 7.89 -3.79
CA CYS A 450 39.05 8.91 -4.58
C CYS A 450 37.92 9.55 -3.78
N GLY A 451 37.65 10.81 -4.08
CA GLY A 451 36.54 11.54 -3.48
C GLY A 451 35.45 11.87 -4.49
N SER A 452 34.21 11.91 -4.01
CA SER A 452 33.08 12.49 -4.73
C SER A 452 32.04 13.02 -3.75
N ALA A 453 31.39 14.13 -4.08
CA ALA A 453 30.26 14.65 -3.31
C ALA A 453 29.15 15.17 -4.21
N ILE A 454 27.91 15.17 -3.70
CA ILE A 454 26.75 15.81 -4.30
C ILE A 454 25.88 16.46 -3.23
N LEU A 455 25.35 17.65 -3.51
CA LEU A 455 24.44 18.39 -2.62
C LEU A 455 23.37 19.12 -3.45
N GLU A 456 22.11 19.08 -2.99
CA GLU A 456 21.05 19.93 -3.54
C GLU A 456 21.20 21.35 -3.01
N LYS A 457 20.94 22.34 -3.88
CA LYS A 457 20.99 23.77 -3.56
C LYS A 457 19.66 24.44 -3.84
N ASP A 458 19.41 25.52 -3.10
CA ASP A 458 18.32 26.43 -3.38
C ASP A 458 18.64 27.25 -4.65
N PRO A 459 17.83 27.11 -5.72
CA PRO A 459 17.94 27.89 -6.96
C PRO A 459 18.02 29.41 -6.79
N GLN A 460 17.50 29.96 -5.69
CA GLN A 460 17.39 31.39 -5.46
C GLN A 460 18.65 32.02 -4.83
N LEU A 461 19.64 31.21 -4.43
CA LEU A 461 20.89 31.69 -3.86
C LEU A 461 21.87 32.17 -4.95
N SER A 462 22.64 33.21 -4.66
CA SER A 462 23.25 34.04 -5.71
C SER A 462 24.56 33.54 -6.33
N VAL A 463 25.15 32.43 -5.90
CA VAL A 463 26.26 31.78 -6.61
C VAL A 463 26.32 30.29 -6.27
N HIS A 464 26.31 29.43 -7.29
CA HIS A 464 26.62 28.01 -7.15
C HIS A 464 27.91 27.72 -7.90
N THR A 465 28.94 27.25 -7.20
CA THR A 465 30.27 26.99 -7.78
C THR A 465 30.73 25.55 -7.55
N GLY A 466 30.00 24.78 -6.75
CA GLY A 466 30.46 23.48 -6.27
C GLY A 466 31.44 23.57 -5.10
N GLU A 467 31.68 24.76 -4.55
CA GLU A 467 32.62 24.98 -3.45
C GLU A 467 32.19 24.28 -2.16
N ASP A 468 30.89 24.20 -1.86
CA ASP A 468 30.43 23.53 -0.64
C ASP A 468 30.60 22.01 -0.75
N CYS A 469 30.29 21.43 -1.93
CA CYS A 469 30.62 20.04 -2.21
C CYS A 469 32.13 19.77 -2.15
N TRP A 470 32.95 20.69 -2.68
CA TRP A 470 34.40 20.54 -2.70
C TRP A 470 35.00 20.56 -1.29
N LYS A 471 34.52 21.43 -0.40
CA LYS A 471 34.95 21.48 1.01
C LYS A 471 34.56 20.24 1.81
N GLN A 472 33.46 19.58 1.43
CA GLN A 472 32.88 18.45 2.16
C GLN A 472 33.15 17.08 1.49
N MET A 473 33.89 17.05 0.37
CA MET A 473 34.11 15.82 -0.38
C MET A 473 34.89 14.79 0.45
N GLY A 474 34.34 13.58 0.53
CA GLY A 474 34.90 12.45 1.27
C GLY A 474 35.16 11.25 0.38
N CYS A 475 35.76 10.21 0.96
CA CYS A 475 36.07 8.95 0.26
C CYS A 475 34.84 8.06 0.02
N ASN A 476 33.78 8.28 0.79
CA ASN A 476 32.51 7.57 0.62
C ASN A 476 31.64 8.32 -0.39
N PRO A 477 30.96 7.62 -1.31
CA PRO A 477 30.00 8.27 -2.20
C PRO A 477 28.91 8.94 -1.38
N SER A 478 28.51 10.15 -1.80
CA SER A 478 27.35 10.81 -1.21
C SER A 478 26.09 9.97 -1.39
N PRO A 479 25.18 10.00 -0.41
CA PRO A 479 23.89 9.36 -0.56
C PRO A 479 23.12 9.96 -1.74
N PRO A 480 22.31 9.16 -2.46
CA PRO A 480 21.44 9.66 -3.51
C PRO A 480 20.46 10.71 -2.98
N ILE A 481 20.13 11.67 -3.84
CA ILE A 481 19.16 12.72 -3.59
C ILE A 481 17.91 12.41 -4.43
N TYR A 482 16.78 12.30 -3.76
CA TYR A 482 15.49 11.99 -4.38
C TYR A 482 14.62 13.24 -4.42
N PHE A 483 13.96 13.49 -5.55
CA PHE A 483 12.99 14.57 -5.67
C PHE A 483 11.86 14.21 -6.64
N GLU A 484 10.79 15.01 -6.61
CA GLU A 484 9.57 14.80 -7.38
C GLU A 484 9.24 16.05 -8.17
N HIS A 485 8.74 15.88 -9.40
CA HIS A 485 8.21 16.96 -10.21
C HIS A 485 7.12 16.43 -11.16
N CYS A 486 5.94 17.06 -11.16
CA CYS A 486 4.79 16.70 -12.02
C CYS A 486 4.49 15.19 -11.99
N ASP A 487 4.29 14.63 -10.79
CA ASP A 487 3.97 13.22 -10.54
C ASP A 487 5.02 12.20 -11.03
N LYS A 488 6.22 12.66 -11.37
CA LYS A 488 7.37 11.83 -11.73
C LYS A 488 8.47 11.93 -10.68
N TYR A 489 9.16 10.81 -10.46
CA TYR A 489 10.19 10.69 -9.45
C TYR A 489 11.57 10.66 -10.08
N TYR A 490 12.50 11.35 -9.44
CA TYR A 490 13.88 11.46 -9.88
C TYR A 490 14.82 11.09 -8.76
N VAL A 491 15.90 10.42 -9.12
CA VAL A 491 17.04 10.19 -8.24
C VAL A 491 18.29 10.73 -8.88
N VAL A 492 19.11 11.38 -8.06
CA VAL A 492 20.38 11.95 -8.43
C VAL A 492 21.46 11.33 -7.56
N HIS A 493 22.50 10.77 -8.16
CA HIS A 493 23.58 10.16 -7.41
C HIS A 493 24.92 10.27 -8.12
N GLY A 494 25.99 10.20 -7.35
CA GLY A 494 27.36 10.30 -7.83
C GLY A 494 28.23 9.19 -7.27
N GLY A 495 29.23 8.78 -8.04
CA GLY A 495 30.22 7.80 -7.62
C GLY A 495 31.42 7.76 -8.55
N HIS A 496 32.32 6.82 -8.30
CA HIS A 496 33.49 6.59 -9.13
C HIS A 496 33.77 5.10 -9.26
N THR A 497 34.44 4.70 -10.33
CA THR A 497 34.89 3.31 -10.53
C THR A 497 35.96 2.96 -9.50
N TRP A 498 35.72 1.90 -8.70
CA TRP A 498 36.69 1.42 -7.72
C TRP A 498 37.83 0.63 -8.39
N SER A 499 38.99 0.59 -7.74
CA SER A 499 40.18 -0.15 -8.22
C SER A 499 40.43 -1.45 -7.45
N PHE A 500 39.66 -1.75 -6.40
CA PHE A 500 39.86 -2.95 -5.57
C PHE A 500 38.54 -3.59 -5.12
N LEU A 501 38.45 -4.90 -5.37
CA LEU A 501 37.36 -5.81 -4.99
C LEU A 501 37.19 -5.89 -3.46
N ARG A 502 36.03 -5.46 -2.96
CA ARG A 502 35.45 -6.02 -1.73
C ARG A 502 33.93 -6.09 -1.87
N GLY A 503 33.38 -7.30 -1.85
CA GLY A 503 31.95 -7.51 -1.55
C GLY A 503 30.97 -7.50 -2.73
N GLY A 504 31.26 -8.21 -3.83
CA GLY A 504 30.20 -8.69 -4.74
C GLY A 504 29.45 -7.63 -5.54
N VAL A 505 30.14 -6.57 -5.99
CA VAL A 505 29.59 -5.61 -6.96
C VAL A 505 30.37 -5.73 -8.26
N LEU A 506 29.65 -5.81 -9.38
CA LEU A 506 30.17 -5.88 -10.75
C LEU A 506 31.17 -4.73 -11.02
N ASP A 507 32.46 -5.04 -10.95
CA ASP A 507 33.55 -4.15 -11.35
C ASP A 507 33.71 -4.19 -12.87
N PHE A 508 33.64 -3.03 -13.52
CA PHE A 508 34.21 -2.82 -14.84
C PHE A 508 35.52 -2.05 -14.63
N PRO A 509 36.67 -2.73 -14.46
CA PRO A 509 37.94 -2.05 -14.25
C PRO A 509 38.28 -1.19 -15.46
N GLY A 510 38.71 0.04 -15.19
CA GLY A 510 39.32 0.91 -16.19
C GLY A 510 40.52 0.22 -16.85
N LYS A 511 40.74 0.47 -18.15
CA LYS A 511 42.00 0.08 -18.79
C LYS A 511 43.15 0.80 -18.08
N ASN A 512 44.21 0.08 -17.72
CA ASN A 512 45.45 0.62 -17.13
C ASN A 512 45.28 1.47 -15.85
N GLY A 513 44.31 1.16 -14.98
CA GLY A 513 44.16 1.85 -13.69
C GLY A 513 43.51 3.24 -13.77
N CYS A 514 43.03 3.62 -14.95
CA CYS A 514 42.21 4.81 -15.17
C CYS A 514 40.84 4.69 -14.46
N ARG A 515 40.27 5.85 -14.13
CA ARG A 515 39.05 5.96 -13.29
C ARG A 515 38.07 6.92 -13.92
N THR A 516 36.79 6.63 -13.73
CA THR A 516 35.68 7.47 -14.19
C THR A 516 34.81 7.88 -13.01
N TRP A 517 34.57 9.18 -12.87
CA TRP A 517 33.56 9.74 -11.97
C TRP A 517 32.25 9.85 -12.73
N ARG A 518 31.20 9.22 -12.19
CA ARG A 518 29.88 9.12 -12.81
C ARG A 518 28.85 9.82 -11.95
N PHE A 519 28.15 10.77 -12.53
CA PHE A 519 26.97 11.41 -11.95
C PHE A 519 25.76 11.06 -12.79
N VAL A 520 24.66 10.72 -12.14
CA VAL A 520 23.44 10.24 -12.80
C VAL A 520 22.27 11.05 -12.27
N ILE A 521 21.43 11.50 -13.18
CA ILE A 521 20.02 11.79 -12.90
C ILE A 521 19.18 10.79 -13.67
N GLN A 522 18.16 10.25 -13.04
CA GLN A 522 17.26 9.33 -13.70
C GLN A 522 15.85 9.45 -13.14
N GLU A 523 14.87 9.18 -14.00
CA GLU A 523 13.55 8.81 -13.53
C GLU A 523 13.60 7.44 -12.85
N TYR A 524 12.75 7.24 -11.85
CA TYR A 524 12.51 5.92 -11.26
C TYR A 524 11.04 5.76 -10.93
N ASP A 525 10.55 4.53 -10.92
CA ASP A 525 9.29 4.21 -10.25
C ASP A 525 9.62 3.64 -8.86
N PRO A 526 9.27 4.35 -7.77
CA PRO A 526 9.42 3.81 -6.42
C PRO A 526 8.78 2.43 -6.23
N LEU A 527 7.86 1.99 -7.09
CA LEU A 527 7.27 0.64 -7.06
C LEU A 527 8.12 -0.41 -7.72
N GLU A 528 8.40 -0.24 -9.02
CA GLU A 528 9.03 -1.28 -9.83
C GLU A 528 10.53 -1.39 -9.52
N ASP A 529 11.17 -0.26 -9.18
CA ASP A 529 12.61 -0.21 -8.98
C ASP A 529 13.05 -0.55 -7.54
N LEU A 530 12.11 -0.61 -6.57
CA LEU A 530 12.36 -1.09 -5.20
C LEU A 530 12.18 -2.61 -5.07
N GLU A 531 11.27 -3.21 -5.84
CA GLU A 531 11.07 -4.68 -5.89
C GLU A 531 12.22 -5.43 -6.58
N ALA A 532 13.09 -4.73 -7.33
CA ALA A 532 14.30 -5.30 -7.96
C ALA A 532 15.49 -5.49 -6.98
N GLY A 533 15.24 -5.45 -5.67
CA GLY A 533 16.17 -5.90 -4.64
C GLY A 533 16.35 -7.44 -4.66
N PRO A 534 17.55 -7.97 -4.38
CA PRO A 534 17.81 -9.41 -4.42
C PRO A 534 17.01 -10.21 -3.40
#